data_AF-A0A2G9U4S9-F1
#
_entry.id   AF-A0A2G9U4S9-F1
#
_cell.length_a   1.000
_cell.length_b   1.000
_cell.length_c   1.000
_cell.angle_alpha   90.00
_cell.angle_beta   90.00
_cell.angle_gamma   90.00
#
_symmetry.space_group_name_H-M   'P 1'
#
loop_
_entity.id
_entity.type
_entity.pdbx_description
1 polymer ?
#
loop_
_entity_poly.entity_id
_entity_poly.type
_entity_poly.pdbx_seq_one_letter_code
_entity_poly.pdbx_strand_id
1 'polypeptide(L)'
;MPGRGGCQLQVLVQRIASTAWVCLRPLPGKVIWKAIQLAYTELMRHASKTFLSYEPERIAILDDLAYLCNLYADVCDQATVTICMIEAARARMSETKLAEQERKKTAQRLKEIDDHLLECRRLQKLQDLRTTKRKKAKRLRWLWRFLFRRSKKRS
;
A
#
# COMPACT_ATOMS: atom_id res chain seq x y z
N MET A 1 -15.92 11.66 -34.47
CA MET A 1 -14.57 12.10 -34.04
C MET A 1 -14.23 11.45 -32.70
N PRO A 2 -13.63 10.24 -32.67
CA PRO A 2 -13.21 9.60 -31.42
C PRO A 2 -11.80 10.05 -31.01
N GLY A 3 -11.63 10.26 -29.71
CA GLY A 3 -10.56 11.05 -29.10
C GLY A 3 -9.19 10.38 -28.98
N ARG A 4 -8.16 11.18 -29.20
CA ARG A 4 -6.71 10.85 -29.15
C ARG A 4 -6.15 10.57 -27.75
N GLY A 5 -7.00 10.36 -26.73
CA GLY A 5 -6.58 10.20 -25.33
C GLY A 5 -6.18 8.77 -24.94
N GLY A 6 -6.70 7.74 -25.62
CA GLY A 6 -6.47 6.34 -25.24
C GLY A 6 -5.07 5.81 -25.56
N CYS A 7 -4.43 6.28 -26.63
CA CYS A 7 -3.15 5.74 -27.08
C CYS A 7 -1.97 6.13 -26.19
N GLN A 8 -2.02 7.23 -25.43
CA GLN A 8 -0.89 7.64 -24.59
C GLN A 8 -0.78 6.83 -23.29
N LEU A 9 -1.90 6.45 -22.66
CA LEU A 9 -1.87 5.58 -21.48
C LEU A 9 -1.40 4.16 -21.84
N GLN A 10 -1.84 3.62 -22.98
CA GLN A 10 -1.45 2.29 -23.44
C GLN A 10 0.06 2.21 -23.73
N VAL A 11 0.63 3.24 -24.36
CA VAL A 11 2.07 3.33 -24.65
C VAL A 11 2.89 3.55 -23.36
N LEU A 12 2.37 4.28 -22.37
CA LEU A 12 3.03 4.45 -21.08
C LEU A 12 3.07 3.12 -20.29
N VAL A 13 1.95 2.39 -20.25
CA VAL A 13 1.86 1.06 -19.64
C VAL A 13 2.77 0.06 -20.37
N GLN A 14 2.81 0.09 -21.70
CA GLN A 14 3.72 -0.77 -22.49
C GLN A 14 5.20 -0.41 -22.31
N ARG A 15 5.55 0.87 -22.11
CA ARG A 15 6.94 1.29 -21.85
C ARG A 15 7.41 0.94 -20.43
N ILE A 16 6.52 0.98 -19.45
CA ILE A 16 6.78 0.47 -18.09
C ILE A 16 6.91 -1.05 -18.12
N ALA A 17 6.05 -1.74 -18.87
CA ALA A 17 6.10 -3.18 -19.01
C ALA A 17 7.38 -3.64 -19.73
N SER A 18 7.83 -2.95 -20.79
CA SER A 18 8.96 -3.39 -21.63
C SER A 18 10.34 -3.22 -20.97
N THR A 19 10.50 -2.33 -19.99
CA THR A 19 11.77 -2.19 -19.25
C THR A 19 11.93 -3.18 -18.09
N ALA A 20 10.87 -3.93 -17.74
CA ALA A 20 10.85 -4.84 -16.59
C ALA A 20 11.18 -6.32 -16.93
N TRP A 21 11.41 -6.66 -18.21
CA TRP A 21 11.69 -8.05 -18.65
C TRP A 21 13.14 -8.51 -18.45
N VAL A 22 13.97 -7.76 -17.71
CA VAL A 22 15.34 -8.18 -17.40
C VAL A 22 15.37 -8.85 -16.01
N CYS A 23 15.56 -10.16 -16.05
CA CYS A 23 15.91 -11.11 -14.97
C CYS A 23 14.76 -11.74 -14.15
N LEU A 24 14.50 -13.02 -14.46
CA LEU A 24 13.77 -14.04 -13.69
C LEU A 24 14.42 -14.35 -12.31
N ARG A 25 14.73 -13.34 -11.51
CA ARG A 25 14.96 -13.49 -10.07
C ARG A 25 13.78 -12.87 -9.35
N PRO A 26 13.19 -13.53 -8.33
CA PRO A 26 12.19 -12.88 -7.50
C PRO A 26 12.81 -11.64 -6.88
N LEU A 27 12.35 -10.47 -7.34
CA LEU A 27 12.78 -9.19 -6.79
C LEU A 27 12.35 -9.13 -5.33
N PRO A 28 13.16 -8.54 -4.43
CA PRO A 28 12.73 -8.31 -3.06
C PRO A 28 11.43 -7.49 -3.06
N GLY A 29 10.45 -7.88 -2.23
CA GLY A 29 9.17 -7.18 -2.14
C GLY A 29 9.31 -5.66 -1.93
N LYS A 30 10.37 -5.22 -1.24
CA LYS A 30 10.71 -3.79 -1.08
C LYS A 30 10.98 -3.06 -2.40
N VAL A 31 11.65 -3.71 -3.35
CA VAL A 31 11.97 -3.13 -4.67
C VAL A 31 10.69 -3.00 -5.48
N ILE A 32 9.86 -4.05 -5.48
CA ILE A 32 8.56 -4.06 -6.16
C ILE A 32 7.65 -2.98 -5.55
N TRP A 33 7.57 -2.90 -4.22
CA TRP A 33 6.79 -1.89 -3.53
C TRP A 33 7.23 -0.46 -3.88
N LYS A 34 8.54 -0.20 -4.01
CA LYS A 34 9.02 1.12 -4.42
C LYS A 34 8.59 1.50 -5.83
N ALA A 35 8.59 0.53 -6.76
CA ALA A 35 8.07 0.76 -8.11
C ALA A 35 6.56 1.04 -8.09
N ILE A 36 5.79 0.26 -7.33
CA ILE A 36 4.34 0.45 -7.12
C ILE A 36 4.08 1.84 -6.54
N GLN A 37 4.77 2.21 -5.46
CA GLN A 37 4.60 3.49 -4.78
C GLN A 37 4.83 4.66 -5.74
N LEU A 38 5.89 4.62 -6.55
CA LEU A 38 6.16 5.67 -7.54
C LEU A 38 5.06 5.75 -8.61
N ALA A 39 4.68 4.60 -9.18
CA ALA A 39 3.68 4.54 -10.23
C ALA A 39 2.31 5.05 -9.75
N TYR A 40 1.86 4.59 -8.58
CA TYR A 40 0.56 4.97 -8.03
C TYR A 40 0.54 6.38 -7.45
N THR A 41 1.67 6.92 -6.98
CA THR A 41 1.76 8.34 -6.60
C THR A 41 1.48 9.23 -7.80
N GLU A 42 2.10 8.94 -8.94
CA GLU A 42 1.86 9.69 -10.17
C GLU A 42 0.44 9.48 -10.70
N LEU A 43 -0.04 8.23 -10.70
CA LEU A 43 -1.38 7.90 -11.16
C LEU A 43 -2.46 8.60 -10.32
N MET A 44 -2.34 8.61 -8.99
CA MET A 44 -3.26 9.34 -8.11
C MET A 44 -3.15 10.86 -8.26
N ARG A 45 -1.92 11.39 -8.50
CA ARG A 45 -1.73 12.81 -8.79
C ARG A 45 -2.43 13.23 -10.08
N HIS A 46 -2.41 12.38 -11.11
CA HIS A 46 -3.17 12.62 -12.34
C HIS A 46 -4.68 12.45 -12.12
N ALA A 47 -5.10 11.35 -11.49
CA ALA A 47 -6.51 11.07 -11.23
C ALA A 47 -7.17 12.18 -10.40
N SER A 48 -6.48 12.74 -9.41
CA SER A 48 -7.02 13.82 -8.57
C SER A 48 -7.22 15.16 -9.29
N LYS A 49 -6.56 15.37 -10.43
CA LYS A 49 -6.75 16.54 -11.30
C LYS A 49 -7.83 16.32 -12.35
N THR A 50 -8.03 15.07 -12.77
CA THR A 50 -8.96 14.72 -13.85
C THR A 50 -10.33 14.33 -13.31
N PHE A 51 -10.38 13.67 -12.15
CA PHE A 51 -11.58 13.05 -11.60
C PHE A 51 -11.90 13.56 -10.20
N LEU A 52 -13.19 13.72 -9.91
CA LEU A 52 -13.69 14.00 -8.58
C LEU A 52 -13.49 12.78 -7.66
N SER A 53 -13.47 13.01 -6.34
CA SER A 53 -13.17 11.96 -5.36
C SER A 53 -14.13 10.77 -5.37
N TYR A 54 -15.36 10.98 -5.82
CA TYR A 54 -16.43 9.98 -5.84
C TYR A 54 -16.63 9.34 -7.22
N GLU A 55 -15.87 9.76 -8.24
CA GLU A 55 -15.96 9.18 -9.57
C GLU A 55 -15.33 7.78 -9.61
N PRO A 56 -15.96 6.84 -10.33
CA PRO A 56 -15.61 5.42 -10.28
C PRO A 56 -14.19 5.14 -10.77
N GLU A 57 -13.65 5.95 -11.69
CA GLU A 57 -12.29 5.86 -12.22
C GLU A 57 -11.25 6.12 -11.13
N ARG A 58 -11.45 7.18 -10.33
CA ARG A 58 -10.55 7.51 -9.21
C ARG A 58 -10.67 6.49 -8.09
N ILE A 59 -11.88 6.04 -7.79
CA ILE A 59 -12.10 4.98 -6.81
C ILE A 59 -11.43 3.69 -7.25
N ALA A 60 -11.41 3.36 -8.55
CA ALA A 60 -10.73 2.17 -9.05
C ALA A 60 -9.22 2.20 -8.85
N ILE A 61 -8.60 3.33 -9.13
CA ILE A 61 -7.16 3.50 -8.88
C ILE A 61 -6.86 3.39 -7.37
N LEU A 62 -7.72 3.96 -6.52
CA LEU A 62 -7.60 3.88 -5.07
C LEU A 62 -7.76 2.44 -4.55
N ASP A 63 -8.71 1.70 -5.10
CA ASP A 63 -9.01 0.30 -4.81
C ASP A 63 -7.80 -0.61 -5.11
N ASP A 64 -7.24 -0.49 -6.32
CA ASP A 64 -6.02 -1.21 -6.69
C ASP A 64 -4.86 -0.89 -5.73
N LEU A 65 -4.68 0.39 -5.35
CA LEU A 65 -3.63 0.78 -4.41
C LEU A 65 -3.87 0.20 -3.01
N ALA A 66 -5.11 0.19 -2.53
CA ALA A 66 -5.46 -0.40 -1.23
C ALA A 66 -5.21 -1.92 -1.23
N TYR A 67 -5.60 -2.61 -2.30
CA TYR A 67 -5.30 -4.02 -2.49
C TYR A 67 -3.78 -4.29 -2.47
N LEU A 68 -2.98 -3.48 -3.18
CA LEU A 68 -1.53 -3.60 -3.18
C LEU A 68 -0.91 -3.30 -1.80
N CYS A 69 -1.47 -2.37 -1.03
CA CYS A 69 -1.06 -2.14 0.36
C CYS A 69 -1.22 -3.41 1.20
N ASN A 70 -2.35 -4.11 1.05
CA ASN A 70 -2.61 -5.38 1.72
C ASN A 70 -1.63 -6.47 1.26
N LEU A 71 -1.45 -6.64 -0.05
CA LEU A 71 -0.55 -7.66 -0.62
C LEU A 71 0.91 -7.48 -0.19
N TYR A 72 1.36 -6.24 -0.07
CA TYR A 72 2.72 -5.86 0.33
C TYR A 72 2.78 -5.32 1.76
N ALA A 73 1.90 -5.76 2.66
CA ALA A 73 1.78 -5.21 4.01
C ALA A 73 3.09 -5.25 4.83
N ASP A 74 4.04 -6.14 4.50
CA ASP A 74 5.34 -6.24 5.16
C ASP A 74 6.34 -5.15 4.79
N VAL A 75 6.13 -4.50 3.65
CA VAL A 75 7.02 -3.46 3.11
C VAL A 75 6.30 -2.14 2.83
N CYS A 76 4.96 -2.15 2.80
CA CYS A 76 4.11 -1.00 2.63
C CYS A 76 4.34 0.01 3.76
N ASP A 77 4.52 1.29 3.41
CA ASP A 77 4.70 2.36 4.37
C ASP A 77 3.36 2.95 4.87
N GLN A 78 3.37 3.43 6.11
CA GLN A 78 2.20 4.04 6.74
C GLN A 78 1.69 5.28 6.00
N ALA A 79 2.56 6.02 5.30
CA ALA A 79 2.16 7.21 4.57
C ALA A 79 1.20 6.85 3.42
N THR A 80 1.52 5.79 2.67
CA THR A 80 0.66 5.29 1.58
C THR A 80 -0.69 4.80 2.11
N VAL A 81 -0.71 4.01 3.19
CA VAL A 81 -1.96 3.58 3.86
C VAL A 81 -2.79 4.79 4.30
N THR A 82 -2.14 5.82 4.84
CA THR A 82 -2.82 7.06 5.29
C THR A 82 -3.43 7.82 4.13
N ILE A 83 -2.71 7.93 3.01
CA ILE A 83 -3.24 8.55 1.78
C ILE A 83 -4.50 7.81 1.32
N CYS A 84 -4.48 6.47 1.28
CA CYS A 84 -5.65 5.68 0.90
C CYS A 84 -6.85 5.93 1.82
N MET A 85 -6.65 5.96 3.14
CA MET A 85 -7.72 6.24 4.10
C MET A 85 -8.33 7.64 3.90
N ILE A 86 -7.49 8.65 3.65
CA ILE A 86 -7.94 10.03 3.40
C ILE A 86 -8.74 10.12 2.11
N GLU A 87 -8.26 9.48 1.04
CA GLU A 87 -8.94 9.48 -0.26
C GLU A 87 -10.29 8.74 -0.20
N ALA A 88 -10.36 7.60 0.50
CA ALA A 88 -11.63 6.90 0.73
C ALA A 88 -12.62 7.78 1.53
N ALA A 89 -12.13 8.51 2.54
CA ALA A 89 -12.97 9.46 3.28
C ALA A 89 -13.49 10.60 2.40
N ARG A 90 -12.66 11.14 1.50
CA ARG A 90 -13.08 12.17 0.53
C ARG A 90 -14.14 11.66 -0.44
N ALA A 91 -14.05 10.40 -0.86
CA ALA A 91 -15.05 9.77 -1.70
C ALA A 91 -16.40 9.66 -0.96
N ARG A 92 -16.40 9.13 0.27
CA ARG A 92 -17.60 9.01 1.12
C ARG A 92 -18.30 10.35 1.35
N MET A 93 -17.55 11.41 1.67
CA MET A 93 -18.15 12.74 1.88
C MET A 93 -18.82 13.32 0.64
N SER A 94 -18.44 12.84 -0.55
CA SER A 94 -18.94 13.37 -1.82
C SER A 94 -19.94 12.43 -2.52
N GLU A 95 -20.19 11.24 -1.96
CA GLU A 95 -21.07 10.23 -2.56
C GLU A 95 -22.54 10.68 -2.61
N THR A 96 -22.95 11.63 -1.75
CA THR A 96 -24.30 12.20 -1.72
C THR A 96 -24.73 12.82 -3.05
N LYS A 97 -23.77 13.16 -3.92
CA LYS A 97 -23.97 13.73 -5.26
C LYS A 97 -24.39 12.70 -6.32
N LEU A 98 -24.23 11.41 -6.03
CA LEU A 98 -24.53 10.32 -6.97
C LEU A 98 -26.01 9.90 -6.90
N ALA A 99 -26.49 9.27 -7.98
CA ALA A 99 -27.80 8.61 -7.98
C ALA A 99 -27.80 7.41 -7.01
N GLU A 100 -28.96 7.01 -6.50
CA GLU A 100 -29.07 6.00 -5.44
C GLU A 100 -28.40 4.66 -5.80
N GLN A 101 -28.52 4.21 -7.04
CA GLN A 101 -27.89 2.98 -7.49
C GLN A 101 -26.37 3.09 -7.58
N GLU A 102 -25.85 4.24 -7.98
CA GLU A 102 -24.42 4.52 -8.04
C GLU A 102 -23.83 4.69 -6.64
N ARG A 103 -24.57 5.33 -5.71
CA ARG A 103 -24.22 5.41 -4.29
C ARG A 103 -23.98 4.04 -3.69
N LYS A 104 -24.89 3.08 -3.92
CA LYS A 104 -24.73 1.71 -3.40
C LYS A 104 -23.49 1.02 -3.96
N LYS A 105 -23.22 1.17 -5.26
CA LYS A 105 -22.02 0.60 -5.90
C LYS A 105 -20.74 1.24 -5.32
N THR A 106 -20.71 2.56 -5.21
CA THR A 106 -19.58 3.31 -4.63
C THR A 106 -19.35 2.94 -3.17
N ALA A 107 -20.40 2.86 -2.35
CA ALA A 107 -20.30 2.46 -0.96
C ALA A 107 -19.75 1.04 -0.80
N GLN A 108 -20.17 0.10 -1.65
CA GLN A 108 -19.65 -1.26 -1.65
C GLN A 108 -18.14 -1.30 -1.98
N ARG A 109 -17.69 -0.56 -2.99
CA ARG A 109 -16.25 -0.49 -3.32
C ARG A 109 -15.43 0.18 -2.22
N LEU A 110 -15.96 1.23 -1.59
CA LEU A 110 -15.30 1.91 -0.48
C LEU A 110 -15.18 1.00 0.74
N LYS A 111 -16.14 0.09 0.95
CA LYS A 111 -16.05 -0.95 1.97
C LYS A 111 -14.92 -1.95 1.69
N GLU A 112 -14.78 -2.41 0.44
CA GLU A 112 -13.69 -3.30 0.03
C GLU A 112 -12.31 -2.63 0.21
N ILE A 113 -12.21 -1.34 -0.12
CA ILE A 113 -11.02 -0.52 0.19
C ILE A 113 -10.72 -0.53 1.70
N ASP A 114 -11.72 -0.24 2.54
CA ASP A 114 -11.54 -0.22 3.99
C ASP A 114 -11.08 -1.60 4.52
N ASP A 115 -11.64 -2.70 3.99
CA ASP A 115 -11.26 -4.07 4.34
C ASP A 115 -9.77 -4.35 4.01
N HIS A 116 -9.31 -3.95 2.82
CA HIS A 116 -7.90 -4.06 2.44
C HIS A 116 -6.98 -3.26 3.39
N LEU A 117 -7.36 -2.03 3.74
CA LEU A 117 -6.55 -1.16 4.60
C LEU A 117 -6.53 -1.65 6.05
N LEU A 118 -7.66 -2.17 6.56
CA LEU A 118 -7.74 -2.78 7.88
C LEU A 118 -6.84 -4.01 7.98
N GLU A 119 -6.88 -4.88 6.97
CA GLU A 119 -6.04 -6.09 6.95
C GLU A 119 -4.56 -5.75 6.83
N CYS A 120 -4.19 -4.79 5.96
CA CYS A 120 -2.83 -4.26 5.87
C CYS A 120 -2.30 -3.82 7.24
N ARG A 121 -3.07 -2.98 7.96
CA ARG A 121 -2.68 -2.48 9.29
C ARG A 121 -2.59 -3.60 10.32
N ARG A 122 -3.49 -4.59 10.27
CA ARG A 122 -3.46 -5.76 11.14
C ARG A 122 -2.17 -6.55 10.94
N LEU A 123 -1.79 -6.81 9.69
CA LEU A 123 -0.55 -7.50 9.31
C LEU A 123 0.70 -6.73 9.78
N GLN A 124 0.75 -5.42 9.54
CA GLN A 124 1.85 -4.56 10.00
C GLN A 124 2.01 -4.61 11.53
N LYS A 125 0.91 -4.50 12.27
CA LYS A 125 0.93 -4.59 13.75
C LYS A 125 1.43 -5.95 14.23
N LEU A 126 1.01 -7.04 13.58
CA LEU A 126 1.51 -8.38 13.91
C LEU A 126 3.02 -8.51 13.69
N GLN A 127 3.56 -7.92 12.63
CA GLN A 127 4.99 -7.92 12.36
C GLN A 127 5.77 -7.12 13.40
N ASP A 128 5.29 -5.95 13.78
CA ASP A 128 5.89 -5.14 14.85
C ASP A 128 5.95 -5.90 16.18
N LEU A 129 4.89 -6.62 16.52
CA LEU A 129 4.87 -7.48 17.71
C LEU A 129 5.89 -8.64 17.62
N ARG A 130 6.08 -9.22 16.44
CA ARG A 130 7.09 -10.28 16.22
C ARG A 130 8.52 -9.74 16.30
N THR A 131 8.80 -8.58 15.71
CA THR A 131 10.15 -8.00 15.72
C THR A 131 10.54 -7.45 17.09
N THR A 132 9.60 -6.87 17.85
CA THR A 132 9.83 -6.40 19.22
C THR A 132 10.11 -7.54 20.20
N LYS A 133 9.37 -8.65 20.13
CA LYS A 133 9.66 -9.88 20.89
C LYS A 133 11.09 -10.39 20.61
N ARG A 134 11.49 -10.43 19.33
CA ARG A 134 12.85 -10.86 18.93
C ARG A 134 13.95 -9.93 19.44
N LYS A 135 13.73 -8.61 19.44
CA LYS A 135 14.67 -7.61 19.99
C LYS A 135 14.85 -7.78 21.50
N LYS A 136 13.76 -7.96 22.27
CA LYS A 136 13.81 -8.21 23.72
C LYS A 136 14.60 -9.49 24.05
N ALA A 137 14.38 -10.58 23.33
CA ALA A 137 15.13 -11.83 23.52
C ALA A 137 16.64 -11.69 23.21
N LYS A 138 17.02 -10.91 22.20
CA LYS A 138 18.44 -10.61 21.91
C LYS A 138 19.10 -9.78 23.01
N ARG A 139 18.41 -8.75 23.53
CA ARG A 139 18.91 -7.90 24.61
C ARG A 139 19.11 -8.71 25.90
N LEU A 140 18.15 -9.57 26.24
CA LEU A 140 18.26 -10.48 27.38
C LEU A 140 19.46 -11.41 27.21
N ARG A 141 19.59 -12.12 26.08
CA ARG A 141 20.75 -12.99 25.82
C ARG A 141 22.10 -12.27 25.91
N TRP A 142 22.16 -11.02 25.46
CA TRP A 142 23.38 -10.21 25.56
C TRP A 142 23.70 -9.86 27.02
N LEU A 143 22.71 -9.43 27.81
CA LEU A 143 22.85 -9.16 29.24
C LEU A 143 23.30 -10.41 30.01
N TRP A 144 22.70 -11.57 29.74
CA TRP A 144 23.11 -12.84 30.35
C TRP A 144 24.57 -13.17 29.99
N ARG A 145 24.97 -13.06 28.72
CA ARG A 145 26.38 -13.26 28.33
C ARG A 145 27.34 -12.32 29.07
N PHE A 146 26.93 -11.08 29.33
CA PHE A 146 27.77 -10.12 30.04
C PHE A 146 27.89 -10.44 31.53
N LEU A 147 26.78 -10.77 32.20
CA LEU A 147 26.75 -11.10 33.62
C LEU A 147 27.50 -12.41 33.92
N PHE A 148 27.28 -13.46 33.12
CA PHE A 148 27.93 -14.76 33.33
C PHE A 148 29.40 -14.79 32.85
N ARG A 149 29.84 -13.89 31.95
CA ARG A 149 31.27 -13.73 31.62
C ARG A 149 32.08 -13.13 32.77
N ARG A 150 31.48 -12.27 33.60
CA ARG A 150 32.15 -11.69 34.78
C ARG A 150 32.35 -12.70 35.92
N SER A 151 31.49 -13.71 36.03
CA SER A 151 31.58 -14.71 37.09
C SER A 151 32.72 -15.72 36.89
N LYS A 152 33.30 -15.82 35.69
CA LYS A 152 34.40 -16.77 35.37
C LYS A 152 35.81 -16.21 35.61
N LYS A 153 35.94 -14.99 36.12
CA LYS A 153 37.22 -14.31 36.41
C LYS A 153 37.48 -14.09 37.91
N ARG A 154 36.67 -14.68 38.80
CA ARG A 154 36.83 -14.61 40.26
C ARG A 154 36.78 -16.00 40.92
N SER A 155 37.46 -16.96 40.32
CA SER A 155 37.79 -18.23 40.96
C SER A 155 39.24 -18.57 40.69
#